data_AF-A0A084SNZ1-F1
#
_entry.id   AF-A0A084SNZ1-F1
#
_cell.length_a   1.000
_cell.length_b   1.000
_cell.length_c   1.000
_cell.angle_alpha   90.00
_cell.angle_beta   90.00
_cell.angle_gamma   90.00
#
_symmetry.space_group_name_H-M   'P 1'
#
loop_
_entity.id
_entity.type
_entity.pdbx_description
1 polymer ?
#
loop_
_entity_poly.entity_id
_entity_poly.type
_entity_poly.pdbx_seq_one_letter_code
_entity_poly.pdbx_strand_id
1 'polypeptide(L)'
;MISDDLDLRQLTADLKHMLAPGEPVGYLRGKSLMRNLLVETKGFSELEAEELIDTLELRGFLRFLGDPTERSIADAHWEISPHS
;
A
#
# COMPACT_ATOMS: atom_id res chain seq x y z
N MET A 1 6.80 9.30 -12.63
CA MET A 1 7.65 10.15 -11.76
C MET A 1 6.74 10.70 -10.68
N ILE A 2 6.87 10.16 -9.47
CA ILE A 2 6.08 10.60 -8.32
C ILE A 2 6.44 12.06 -8.03
N SER A 3 5.44 12.92 -7.85
CA SER A 3 5.65 14.34 -7.54
C SER A 3 6.44 14.50 -6.24
N ASP A 4 7.46 15.36 -6.24
CA ASP A 4 8.28 15.66 -5.05
C ASP A 4 7.48 16.34 -3.93
N ASP A 5 6.35 17.00 -4.27
CA ASP A 5 5.45 17.64 -3.31
C ASP A 5 4.42 16.67 -2.69
N LEU A 6 4.44 15.39 -3.07
CA LEU A 6 3.48 14.41 -2.55
C LEU A 6 3.78 14.06 -1.10
N ASP A 7 2.86 14.40 -0.20
CA ASP A 7 2.93 14.00 1.20
C ASP A 7 2.58 12.51 1.36
N LEU A 8 3.62 11.69 1.48
CA LEU A 8 3.51 10.24 1.69
C LEU A 8 2.84 9.89 3.02
N ARG A 9 2.93 10.73 4.06
CA ARG A 9 2.27 10.49 5.35
C ARG A 9 0.76 10.64 5.18
N GLN A 10 0.32 11.74 4.56
CA GLN A 10 -1.10 11.95 4.28
C GLN A 10 -1.65 10.87 3.35
N LEU A 11 -0.90 10.48 2.32
CA LEU A 11 -1.31 9.41 1.42
C LEU A 11 -1.48 8.06 2.16
N THR A 12 -0.56 7.74 3.08
CA THR A 12 -0.63 6.52 3.89
C THR A 12 -1.85 6.53 4.82
N ALA A 13 -2.15 7.67 5.42
CA ALA A 13 -3.35 7.84 6.25
C ALA A 13 -4.63 7.66 5.42
N ASP A 14 -4.70 8.29 4.26
CA ASP A 14 -5.84 8.16 3.35
C ASP A 14 -6.04 6.70 2.92
N LEU A 15 -4.96 6.03 2.55
CA LEU A 15 -4.98 4.63 2.13
C LEU A 15 -5.49 3.72 3.25
N LYS A 16 -5.06 3.93 4.49
CA LYS A 16 -5.56 3.21 5.67
C LYS A 16 -7.07 3.42 5.88
N HIS A 17 -7.58 4.61 5.62
CA HIS A 17 -9.00 4.93 5.77
C HIS A 17 -9.89 4.33 4.66
N MET A 18 -9.33 4.07 3.47
CA MET A 18 -10.06 3.47 2.35
C MET A 18 -10.18 1.95 2.43
N LEU A 19 -9.30 1.29 3.18
CA LEU A 19 -9.27 -0.16 3.31
C LEU A 19 -10.36 -0.66 4.26
N ALA A 20 -10.96 -1.80 3.91
CA ALA A 20 -11.88 -2.48 4.80
C ALA A 20 -11.16 -3.02 6.05
N PRO A 21 -11.84 -3.15 7.20
CA PRO A 21 -11.25 -3.75 8.39
C PRO A 21 -10.67 -5.15 8.10
N GLY A 22 -9.40 -5.36 8.45
CA GLY A 22 -8.71 -6.64 8.22
C GLY A 22 -8.06 -6.80 6.84
N GLU A 23 -8.32 -5.88 5.91
CA GLU A 23 -7.61 -5.77 4.63
C GLU A 23 -6.45 -4.77 4.73
N PRO A 24 -5.43 -4.87 3.86
CA PRO A 24 -5.20 -5.91 2.86
C PRO A 24 -4.65 -7.21 3.46
N VAL A 25 -4.84 -8.32 2.73
CA VAL A 25 -4.26 -9.63 3.06
C VAL A 25 -3.44 -10.21 1.91
N GLY A 26 -2.40 -10.96 2.26
CA GLY A 26 -1.44 -11.53 1.32
C GLY A 26 -0.55 -10.47 0.68
N TYR A 27 0.66 -10.88 0.28
CA TYR A 27 1.65 -9.92 -0.22
C TYR A 27 1.23 -9.31 -1.57
N LEU A 28 1.21 -10.11 -2.64
CA LEU A 28 0.88 -9.62 -3.99
C LEU A 28 -0.56 -9.11 -4.11
N ARG A 29 -1.50 -9.78 -3.43
CA ARG A 29 -2.91 -9.36 -3.40
C ARG A 29 -3.05 -8.02 -2.68
N GLY A 30 -2.39 -7.84 -1.54
CA GLY A 30 -2.39 -6.58 -0.82
C GLY A 30 -1.82 -5.43 -1.63
N LYS A 31 -0.67 -5.63 -2.28
CA LYS A 31 -0.08 -4.62 -3.17
C LYS A 31 -1.02 -4.27 -4.32
N SER A 32 -1.62 -5.27 -4.95
CA SER A 32 -2.58 -5.04 -6.06
C SER A 32 -3.81 -4.27 -5.61
N LEU A 33 -4.37 -4.60 -4.43
CA LEU A 33 -5.54 -3.90 -3.87
C LEU A 33 -5.21 -2.44 -3.59
N MET A 34 -4.10 -2.18 -2.88
CA MET A 34 -3.67 -0.83 -2.54
C MET A 34 -3.36 0.01 -3.79
N ARG A 35 -2.70 -0.58 -4.79
CA ARG A 35 -2.46 0.06 -6.09
C ARG A 35 -3.77 0.42 -6.79
N ASN A 36 -4.71 -0.52 -6.89
CA ASN A 36 -6.00 -0.28 -7.54
C ASN A 36 -6.79 0.82 -6.83
N LEU A 37 -6.77 0.87 -5.49
CA LEU A 37 -7.37 1.96 -4.72
C LEU A 37 -6.78 3.32 -5.08
N LEU A 38 -5.45 3.43 -5.22
CA LEU A 38 -4.79 4.68 -5.63
C LEU A 38 -5.22 5.12 -7.03
N VAL A 39 -5.35 4.19 -7.98
CA VAL A 39 -5.84 4.48 -9.34
C VAL A 39 -7.29 4.98 -9.28
N GLU A 40 -8.17 4.23 -8.61
CA GLU A 40 -9.61 4.49 -8.61
C GLU A 40 -10.01 5.75 -7.85
N THR A 41 -9.34 6.05 -6.73
CA THR A 41 -9.77 7.10 -5.80
C THR A 41 -8.97 8.40 -5.92
N LYS A 42 -7.72 8.32 -6.37
CA LYS A 42 -6.82 9.49 -6.49
C LYS A 42 -6.46 9.79 -7.94
N GLY A 43 -6.80 8.92 -8.90
CA GLY A 43 -6.60 9.15 -10.32
C GLY A 43 -5.15 8.99 -10.79
N PHE A 44 -4.31 8.32 -10.01
CA PHE A 44 -2.96 7.94 -10.45
C PHE A 44 -3.02 6.96 -11.63
N SER A 45 -2.03 7.00 -12.51
CA SER A 45 -1.86 5.91 -13.48
C SER A 45 -1.48 4.59 -12.77
N GLU A 46 -1.69 3.45 -13.42
CA GLU A 46 -1.31 2.14 -12.86
C GLU A 46 0.18 2.07 -12.48
N LEU A 47 1.05 2.59 -13.36
CA LEU A 47 2.50 2.62 -13.12
C LEU A 47 2.86 3.51 -11.92
N GLU A 48 2.30 4.72 -11.84
CA GLU A 48 2.57 5.62 -10.71
C GLU A 48 2.07 5.04 -9.39
N ALA A 49 0.88 4.43 -9.39
CA ALA A 49 0.35 3.77 -8.21
C ALA A 49 1.24 2.60 -7.77
N GLU A 50 1.76 1.81 -8.71
CA GLU A 50 2.66 0.69 -8.42
C GLU A 50 3.99 1.18 -7.82
N GLU A 51 4.63 2.17 -8.47
CA GLU A 51 5.83 2.83 -7.95
C GLU A 51 5.61 3.43 -6.56
N LEU A 52 4.40 3.97 -6.29
CA LEU A 52 4.02 4.52 -5.00
C LEU A 52 3.92 3.46 -3.91
N ILE A 53 3.24 2.35 -4.18
CA ILE A 53 3.14 1.26 -3.20
C ILE A 53 4.53 0.71 -2.86
N ASP A 54 5.38 0.52 -3.86
CA ASP A 54 6.77 0.09 -3.67
C ASP A 54 7.56 1.10 -2.83
N THR A 55 7.38 2.40 -3.10
CA THR A 55 8.05 3.47 -2.35
C THR A 55 7.58 3.53 -0.90
N LEU A 56 6.28 3.39 -0.65
CA LEU A 56 5.71 3.39 0.69
C LEU A 56 6.20 2.17 1.49
N GLU A 57 6.28 1.00 0.87
CA GLU A 57 6.85 -0.21 1.47
C GLU A 57 8.34 -0.03 1.78
N LEU A 58 9.14 0.42 0.80
CA LEU A 58 10.58 0.64 0.94
C LEU A 58 10.91 1.64 2.06
N ARG A 59 10.07 2.67 2.22
CA ARG A 59 10.20 3.70 3.27
C ARG A 59 9.55 3.31 4.60
N GLY A 60 8.95 2.12 4.69
CA GLY A 60 8.39 1.56 5.92
C GLY A 60 6.96 2.00 6.25
N PHE A 61 6.31 2.83 5.43
CA PHE A 61 4.90 3.23 5.63
C PHE A 61 3.92 2.06 5.51
N LEU A 62 4.26 1.09 4.65
CA LEU A 62 3.57 -0.19 4.51
C LEU A 62 4.52 -1.29 4.96
N ARG A 63 4.02 -2.18 5.81
CA ARG A 63 4.79 -3.34 6.26
C ARG A 63 3.95 -4.60 6.17
N PHE A 64 4.37 -5.54 5.35
CA PHE A 64 3.78 -6.87 5.35
C PHE A 64 4.22 -7.62 6.61
N LEU A 65 3.27 -8.21 7.35
CA LEU A 65 3.54 -8.91 8.61
C LEU A 65 3.80 -10.41 8.43
N GLY A 66 3.61 -10.94 7.22
CA GLY A 66 3.94 -12.33 6.87
C GLY A 66 5.29 -12.48 6.18
N ASP A 67 5.58 -13.69 5.69
CA ASP A 67 6.75 -13.96 4.85
C ASP A 67 6.39 -13.75 3.36
N PRO A 68 7.00 -12.78 2.66
CA PRO A 68 6.72 -12.52 1.24
C PRO A 68 7.31 -13.58 0.29
N THR A 69 8.22 -14.43 0.77
CA THR A 69 8.84 -15.52 -0.01
C THR A 69 8.02 -16.83 0.05
N GLU A 70 7.14 -16.95 1.05
CA GLU A 70 6.17 -18.03 1.12
C GLU A 70 5.04 -17.80 0.11
N ARG A 71 4.58 -18.89 -0.55
CA ARG A 71 3.42 -18.83 -1.43
C ARG A 71 2.20 -18.45 -0.62
N SER A 72 1.85 -17.16 -0.65
CA SER A 72 0.63 -16.53 -0.13
C SER A 72 -0.16 -17.42 0.83
N ILE A 73 0.26 -17.44 2.10
CA ILE A 73 -0.69 -17.75 3.17
C ILE A 73 -1.72 -16.62 3.10
N ALA A 74 -2.96 -16.97 2.75
CA ALA A 74 -4.02 -16.02 2.38
C ALA A 74 -4.39 -15.03 3.50
N ASP A 75 -3.92 -15.28 4.73
CA ASP A 75 -4.37 -14.59 5.94
C ASP A 75 -3.34 -13.64 6.54
N ALA A 76 -2.14 -13.49 5.96
CA ALA A 76 -1.14 -12.56 6.48
C ALA A 76 -1.54 -11.10 6.20
N HIS A 77 -1.59 -10.29 7.26
CA HIS A 77 -2.02 -8.89 7.23
C HIS A 77 -0.88 -7.90 6.92
N TRP A 78 -1.26 -6.67 6.62
CA TRP A 78 -0.36 -5.52 6.50
C TRP A 78 -0.53 -4.56 7.68
N GLU A 79 0.59 -4.01 8.16
CA GLU A 79 0.61 -2.83 9.00
C GLU A 79 0.75 -1.58 8.13
N ILE A 80 -0.12 -0.61 8.36
CA ILE A 80 -0.16 0.67 7.65
C ILE A 80 -0.07 1.78 8.68
N SER A 81 1.05 2.50 8.67
CA SER A 81 1.37 3.49 9.68
C SER A 81 1.98 4.74 9.06
N PRO A 82 1.27 5.89 9.04
CA PRO A 82 1.93 7.16 8.85
C PRO A 82 2.84 7.34 10.06
N HIS A 83 4.15 7.26 9.88
CA HIS A 83 5.09 7.44 10.98
C HIS A 83 4.83 8.78 11.69
N SER A 84 5.28 8.93 12.94
CA SER A 84 5.31 10.23 13.64
C SER A 84 6.43 11.14 13.15
#